data_AF-A0A9X4QUA2-F1
#
_entry.id   AF-A0A9X4QUA2-F1
#
_cell.length_a   1.000
_cell.length_b   1.000
_cell.length_c   1.000
_cell.angle_alpha   90.00
_cell.angle_beta   90.00
_cell.angle_gamma   90.00
#
_symmetry.space_group_name_H-M   'P 1'
#
loop_
_entity.id
_entity.type
_entity.pdbx_description
1 polymer ?
#
loop_
_entity_poly.entity_id
_entity_poly.type
_entity_poly.pdbx_seq_one_letter_code
_entity_poly.pdbx_strand_id
1 'polypeptide(L)'
;MLLGWSRNYLRGTGRLQPDAGEWTPIVIGDDPDSRYLMWTYDLGLDIYAGVLVRDRSLLRVLEGFDVGPDGGAFLLNKEGELLANSDSALMNDNVFRRTIVARAGHYGVLKHGGKSYLVLSQASGQVDAVYAIVMREDYILQNLPFFQKVLYYWIPLLVALLLMIYLLFLQRIMFKPLVDLIRGMRKLGLGRFDIRLPTDQSSEFAFMSGTFNNMAEQIEKLKIDVYEEQLRVQKAEYKHLQVQINPHFYMNSLNIVYNLAALKDYKSVQKLSLHLADYFRFLMQSHRQTVRLEDELRHIGHYLEIQKNPLRGQARLRHARAAGASWL
;
A
#
# COMPACT_ATOMS: atom_id res chain seq x y z
N MET A 1 45.59 53.69 36.67
CA MET A 1 45.79 53.49 38.13
C MET A 1 46.83 52.39 38.30
N LEU A 2 48.09 52.69 37.95
CA LEU A 2 49.18 51.72 37.75
C LEU A 2 50.52 52.29 38.25
N LEU A 3 50.51 52.98 39.39
CA LEU A 3 51.72 53.48 40.03
C LEU A 3 51.57 53.30 41.54
N GLY A 4 52.35 52.38 42.11
CA GLY A 4 52.45 52.20 43.57
C GLY A 4 52.16 50.78 44.09
N TRP A 5 52.56 49.72 43.40
CA TRP A 5 52.54 48.38 43.98
C TRP A 5 53.88 48.07 44.66
N SER A 6 54.04 48.62 45.86
CA SER A 6 55.23 48.50 46.70
C SER A 6 55.30 47.14 47.40
N ARG A 7 56.53 46.64 47.55
CA ARG A 7 57.07 45.44 48.25
C ARG A 7 56.29 44.94 49.50
N ASN A 8 55.43 45.77 50.09
CA ASN A 8 54.67 45.51 51.31
C ASN A 8 53.36 44.74 51.10
N TYR A 9 52.81 44.65 49.88
CA TYR A 9 51.54 43.96 49.61
C TYR A 9 51.69 42.46 49.27
N LEU A 10 52.92 41.98 49.07
CA LEU A 10 53.27 40.55 48.97
C LEU A 10 53.53 39.92 50.35
N ARG A 11 52.81 40.36 51.39
CA ARG A 11 52.92 39.78 52.73
C ARG A 11 52.16 38.45 52.76
N GLY A 12 52.88 37.36 52.48
CA GLY A 12 52.32 36.01 52.65
C GLY A 12 53.30 34.87 52.46
N THR A 13 54.33 35.01 51.61
CA THR A 13 55.29 33.94 51.35
C THR A 13 56.70 34.50 51.29
N GLY A 14 57.62 33.87 52.02
CA GLY A 14 59.00 34.34 52.19
C GLY A 14 59.71 34.59 50.87
N ARG A 15 60.65 35.57 50.87
CA ARG A 15 61.61 35.91 49.80
C ARG A 15 61.27 35.28 48.44
N LEU A 16 60.23 35.77 47.77
CA LEU A 16 60.12 35.60 46.33
C LEU A 16 61.16 36.53 45.73
N GLN A 17 62.35 35.99 45.40
CA GLN A 17 63.06 36.51 44.24
C GLN A 17 62.12 36.23 43.07
N PRO A 18 61.53 37.24 42.43
CA PRO A 18 60.72 36.99 41.25
C PRO A 18 61.64 36.34 40.21
N ASP A 19 61.39 35.08 39.85
CA ASP A 19 62.13 34.43 38.77
C ASP A 19 61.91 35.26 37.50
N ALA A 20 62.95 35.97 37.10
CA ALA A 20 62.89 36.91 36.00
C ALA A 20 62.70 36.13 34.70
N GLY A 21 61.57 36.35 34.03
CA GLY A 21 61.28 35.74 32.72
C GLY A 21 60.21 34.64 32.72
N GLU A 22 59.74 34.15 33.86
CA GLU A 22 58.73 33.08 33.94
C GLU A 22 57.36 33.58 34.43
N TRP A 23 56.28 32.89 34.02
CA TRP A 23 54.92 33.17 34.49
C TRP A 23 54.67 32.45 35.81
N THR A 24 54.43 33.21 36.88
CA THR A 24 54.19 32.65 38.21
C THR A 24 52.76 32.95 38.69
N PRO A 25 52.04 31.96 39.24
CA PRO A 25 50.73 32.19 39.84
C PRO A 25 50.90 32.85 41.21
N ILE A 26 50.17 33.95 41.44
CA ILE A 26 50.13 34.64 42.73
C ILE A 26 48.69 34.88 43.16
N VAL A 27 48.43 34.78 44.45
CA VAL A 27 47.15 35.15 45.08
C VAL A 27 47.32 36.54 45.69
N ILE A 28 46.45 37.48 45.34
CA ILE A 28 46.53 38.87 45.85
C ILE A 28 45.39 39.12 46.86
N GLY A 29 45.67 38.88 48.14
CA GLY A 29 44.73 39.05 49.25
C GLY A 29 44.30 37.71 49.87
N ASP A 30 43.44 37.77 50.89
CA ASP A 30 42.87 36.59 51.58
C ASP A 30 41.71 35.93 50.80
N ASP A 31 41.35 36.47 49.63
CA ASP A 31 40.27 35.95 48.78
C ASP A 31 40.81 34.88 47.79
N PRO A 32 40.37 33.61 47.86
CA PRO A 32 40.82 32.56 46.95
C PRO A 32 40.52 32.84 45.47
N ASP A 33 39.58 33.74 45.18
CA ASP A 33 39.20 34.16 43.82
C ASP A 33 40.11 35.24 43.21
N SER A 34 41.10 35.72 43.97
CA SER A 34 42.05 36.76 43.56
C SER A 34 43.36 36.19 42.99
N ARG A 35 43.27 35.18 42.12
CA ARG A 35 44.43 34.57 41.45
C ARG A 35 44.84 35.34 40.20
N TYR A 36 46.13 35.68 40.13
CA TYR A 36 46.74 36.41 39.04
C TYR A 36 47.99 35.69 38.57
N LEU A 37 48.19 35.63 37.27
CA LEU A 37 49.47 35.28 36.66
C LEU A 37 50.31 36.55 36.58
N MET A 38 51.50 36.49 37.15
CA MET A 38 52.47 37.58 37.14
C MET A 38 53.69 37.17 36.33
N TRP A 39 54.03 38.01 35.37
CA TRP A 39 55.31 37.94 34.67
C TRP A 39 56.14 39.14 35.09
N THR A 40 57.39 38.92 35.46
CA THR A 40 58.30 39.97 35.93
C THR A 40 59.58 40.01 35.14
N TYR A 41 60.04 41.23 34.86
CA TYR A 41 61.32 41.54 34.25
C TYR A 41 62.11 42.46 35.16
N ASP A 42 63.37 42.10 35.42
CA ASP A 42 64.29 42.94 36.19
C ASP A 42 64.83 44.05 35.27
N LEU A 43 64.54 45.30 35.61
CA LEU A 43 65.04 46.48 34.88
C LEU A 43 66.37 46.99 35.45
N GLY A 44 66.91 46.34 36.48
CA GLY A 44 68.05 46.80 37.28
C GLY A 44 67.66 47.89 38.29
N LEU A 45 68.58 48.18 39.23
CA LEU A 45 68.41 49.16 40.31
C LEU A 45 67.25 48.85 41.28
N ASP A 46 67.00 47.57 41.59
CA ASP A 46 65.92 47.11 42.49
C ASP A 46 64.50 47.43 41.96
N ILE A 47 64.36 47.73 40.67
CA ILE A 47 63.07 48.00 40.00
C ILE A 47 62.67 46.80 39.14
N TYR A 48 61.51 46.22 39.46
CA TYR A 48 60.89 45.17 38.67
C TYR A 48 59.66 45.72 37.95
N ALA A 49 59.57 45.50 36.64
CA ALA A 49 58.33 45.70 35.91
C ALA A 49 57.65 44.35 35.70
N GLY A 50 56.32 44.32 35.81
CA GLY A 50 55.58 43.10 35.57
C GLY A 50 54.19 43.34 35.03
N VAL A 51 53.65 42.30 34.39
CA VAL A 51 52.28 42.25 33.88
C VAL A 51 51.49 41.30 34.76
N LEU A 52 50.33 41.75 35.21
CA LEU A 52 49.38 40.98 36.00
C LEU A 52 48.16 40.66 35.15
N VAL A 53 47.90 39.38 34.92
CA VAL A 53 46.72 38.89 34.17
C VAL A 53 45.87 38.03 35.10
N ARG A 54 44.56 38.29 35.15
CA ARG A 54 43.62 37.46 35.93
C ARG A 54 43.44 36.11 35.26
N ASP A 55 43.62 35.03 35.99
CA ASP A 55 43.55 33.64 35.51
C ASP A 55 42.20 33.29 34.83
N ARG A 56 41.08 33.66 35.44
CA ARG A 56 39.71 33.45 34.92
C ARG A 56 39.45 34.16 33.60
N SER A 57 40.14 35.27 33.33
CA SER A 57 39.96 35.99 32.06
C SER A 57 40.51 35.18 30.88
N LEU A 58 41.52 34.34 31.11
CA LEU A 58 42.11 33.45 30.09
C LEU A 58 41.27 32.19 29.90
N LEU A 59 40.63 31.68 30.97
CA LEU A 59 39.78 30.50 30.90
C LEU A 59 38.36 30.77 30.40
N ARG A 60 37.87 32.01 30.45
CA ARG A 60 36.50 32.39 30.03
C ARG A 60 36.12 31.94 28.62
N VAL A 61 37.06 31.97 27.68
CA VAL A 61 36.82 31.53 26.28
C VAL A 61 36.64 30.00 26.22
N LEU A 62 37.27 29.28 27.14
CA LEU A 62 37.25 27.82 27.22
C LEU A 62 36.12 27.30 28.13
N GLU A 63 35.69 28.08 29.13
CA GLU A 63 34.51 27.81 29.97
C GLU A 63 33.19 27.85 29.19
N GLY A 64 33.17 28.46 27.99
CA GLY A 64 32.01 28.44 27.10
C GLY A 64 31.72 27.08 26.47
N PHE A 65 32.65 26.12 26.57
CA PHE A 65 32.45 24.75 26.10
C PHE A 65 31.87 23.89 27.21
N ASP A 66 30.72 23.25 26.96
CA ASP A 66 30.15 22.26 27.89
C ASP A 66 30.99 20.97 27.85
N VAL A 67 31.94 20.89 28.79
CA VAL A 67 32.90 19.81 28.95
C VAL A 67 32.39 18.66 29.83
N GLY A 68 31.18 18.79 30.37
CA GLY A 68 30.55 17.81 31.25
C GLY A 68 31.13 17.75 32.67
N PRO A 69 30.58 16.88 33.54
CA PRO A 69 31.02 16.75 34.92
C PRO A 69 32.45 16.20 34.99
N ASP A 70 33.27 16.77 35.87
CA ASP A 70 34.72 16.53 35.98
C ASP A 70 35.52 16.90 34.70
N GLY A 71 34.89 17.49 33.68
CA GLY A 71 35.58 18.10 32.56
C GLY A 71 36.00 19.53 32.89
N GLY A 72 36.99 20.04 32.17
CA GLY A 72 37.47 21.40 32.42
C GLY A 72 38.49 21.88 31.40
N ALA A 73 38.68 23.19 31.40
CA ALA A 73 39.78 23.84 30.70
C ALA A 73 40.89 24.22 31.69
N PHE A 74 42.13 24.02 31.27
CA PHE A 74 43.31 24.16 32.11
C PHE A 74 44.44 24.82 31.34
N LEU A 75 45.22 25.63 32.06
CA LEU A 75 46.48 26.18 31.59
C LEU A 75 47.61 25.56 32.40
N LEU A 76 48.55 24.91 31.72
CA LEU A 76 49.68 24.21 32.32
C LEU A 76 51.00 24.85 31.86
N ASN A 77 52.06 24.85 32.67
CA ASN A 77 53.41 25.15 32.18
C ASN A 77 54.04 23.91 31.49
N LYS A 78 55.26 24.02 30.96
CA LYS A 78 55.98 22.92 30.29
C LYS A 78 56.33 21.77 31.25
N GLU A 79 56.30 22.01 32.55
CA GLU A 79 56.63 21.08 33.62
C GLU A 79 55.40 20.34 34.18
N GLY A 80 54.18 20.72 33.75
CA GLY A 80 52.91 20.13 34.16
C GLY A 80 52.29 20.77 35.41
N GLU A 81 52.76 21.93 35.83
CA GLU A 81 52.18 22.73 36.91
C GLU A 81 51.01 23.57 36.42
N LEU A 82 50.02 23.78 37.29
CA LEU A 82 48.79 24.50 36.95
C LEU A 82 49.02 26.01 37.04
N LEU A 83 48.91 26.69 35.90
CA LEU A 83 48.93 28.15 35.81
C LEU A 83 47.53 28.75 36.01
N ALA A 84 46.49 28.07 35.50
CA ALA A 84 45.10 28.41 35.72
C ALA A 84 44.24 27.14 35.69
N ASN A 85 43.28 27.03 36.60
CA ASN A 85 42.41 25.85 36.71
C ASN A 85 40.93 26.21 36.64
N SER A 86 40.16 25.36 35.94
CA SER A 86 38.75 25.15 36.29
C SER A 86 38.68 24.17 37.47
N ASP A 87 37.70 24.32 38.34
CA ASP A 87 37.59 23.51 39.55
C ASP A 87 37.29 22.04 39.18
N SER A 88 38.32 21.19 39.14
CA SER A 88 38.17 19.76 38.83
C SER A 88 39.13 18.92 39.67
N ALA A 89 38.61 17.85 40.25
CA ALA A 89 39.39 16.93 41.07
C ALA A 89 40.47 16.17 40.26
N LEU A 90 40.31 16.06 38.95
CA LEU A 90 41.24 15.36 38.04
C LEU A 90 42.60 16.06 37.92
N MET A 91 42.63 17.37 38.09
CA MET A 91 43.87 18.15 38.00
C MET A 91 44.69 18.14 39.27
N ASN A 92 44.23 17.48 40.34
CA ASN A 92 45.06 17.27 41.52
C ASN A 92 46.13 16.20 41.27
N ASP A 93 45.96 15.30 40.29
CA ASP A 93 46.97 14.31 39.94
C ASP A 93 48.11 14.93 39.09
N ASN A 94 49.33 14.87 39.63
CA ASN A 94 50.56 15.30 38.94
C ASN A 94 50.88 14.42 37.71
N VAL A 95 50.58 13.13 37.76
CA VAL A 95 50.88 12.18 36.68
C VAL A 95 49.99 12.45 35.47
N PHE A 96 48.71 12.70 35.71
CA PHE A 96 47.76 13.10 34.68
C PHE A 96 48.19 14.39 33.98
N ARG A 97 48.50 15.46 34.73
CA ARG A 97 48.95 16.75 34.18
C ARG A 97 50.21 16.64 33.33
N ARG A 98 51.23 15.92 33.79
CA ARG A 98 52.46 15.71 33.02
C ARG A 98 52.22 14.92 31.74
N THR A 99 51.26 13.98 31.76
CA THR A 99 50.89 13.19 30.57
C THR A 99 50.19 14.06 29.51
N ILE A 100 49.40 15.05 29.93
CA ILE A 100 48.77 16.03 29.05
C ILE A 100 49.85 16.89 28.38
N VAL A 101 50.79 17.44 29.16
CA VAL A 101 51.87 18.29 28.64
C VAL A 101 52.83 17.52 27.73
N ALA A 102 53.19 16.29 28.09
CA ALA A 102 54.02 15.42 27.26
C ALA A 102 53.38 15.06 25.91
N ARG A 103 52.05 15.19 25.80
CA ARG A 103 51.27 14.98 24.57
C ARG A 103 50.75 16.29 23.98
N ALA A 104 51.27 17.44 24.41
CA ALA A 104 50.87 18.74 23.88
C ALA A 104 51.01 18.78 22.34
N GLY A 105 49.95 19.18 21.65
CA GLY A 105 49.84 19.15 20.19
C GLY A 105 49.14 17.92 19.62
N HIS A 106 48.87 16.90 20.44
CA HIS A 106 48.11 15.72 20.04
C HIS A 106 46.72 15.68 20.70
N TYR A 107 45.69 15.34 19.92
CA TYR A 107 44.39 14.96 20.46
C TYR A 107 44.41 13.46 20.79
N GLY A 108 43.82 13.07 21.92
CA GLY A 108 43.80 11.65 22.29
C GLY A 108 42.95 11.33 23.51
N VAL A 109 42.67 10.04 23.69
CA VAL A 109 41.95 9.53 24.86
C VAL A 109 42.95 9.10 25.92
N LEU A 110 42.83 9.64 27.13
CA LEU A 110 43.59 9.25 28.32
C LEU A 110 42.69 8.50 29.29
N LYS A 111 43.17 7.37 29.80
CA LYS A 111 42.48 6.61 30.84
C LYS A 111 43.02 7.02 32.20
N HIS A 112 42.14 7.46 33.08
CA HIS A 112 42.48 7.81 34.45
C HIS A 112 41.35 7.37 35.41
N GLY A 113 41.69 6.72 36.52
CA GLY A 113 40.70 6.25 37.49
C GLY A 113 39.63 5.29 36.93
N GLY A 114 39.97 4.51 35.90
CA GLY A 114 39.02 3.60 35.23
C GLY A 114 38.04 4.28 34.26
N LYS A 115 38.13 5.60 34.09
CA LYS A 115 37.33 6.38 33.12
C LYS A 115 38.22 6.87 31.98
N SER A 116 37.62 7.01 30.81
CA SER A 116 38.29 7.58 29.63
C SER A 116 37.96 9.07 29.51
N TYR A 117 38.99 9.86 29.25
CA TYR A 117 38.92 11.30 29.06
C TYR A 117 39.49 11.67 27.70
N LEU A 118 38.72 12.40 26.91
CA LEU A 118 39.20 13.04 25.70
C LEU A 118 39.98 14.28 26.09
N VAL A 119 41.26 14.33 25.71
CA VAL A 119 42.13 15.47 25.99
C VAL A 119 42.55 16.13 24.69
N LEU A 120 42.32 17.43 24.61
CA LEU A 120 42.83 18.30 23.56
C LEU A 120 43.83 19.24 24.20
N SER A 121 45.10 19.10 23.85
CA SER A 121 46.16 19.96 24.36
C SER A 121 46.92 20.63 23.24
N GLN A 122 47.19 21.93 23.37
CA GLN A 122 47.95 22.72 22.42
C GLN A 122 48.97 23.59 23.17
N ALA A 123 50.24 23.45 22.79
CA ALA A 123 51.30 24.32 23.29
C ALA A 123 51.19 25.72 22.65
N SER A 124 51.36 26.76 23.45
CA SER A 124 51.46 28.13 22.96
C SER A 124 52.81 28.35 22.27
N GLY A 125 52.81 29.02 21.12
CA GLY A 125 54.04 29.34 20.37
C GLY A 125 54.77 30.59 20.89
N GLN A 126 54.16 31.36 21.79
CA GLN A 126 54.70 32.65 22.27
C GLN A 126 54.95 32.68 23.78
N VAL A 127 54.40 31.73 24.53
CA VAL A 127 54.47 31.66 25.99
C VAL A 127 54.73 30.21 26.38
N ASP A 128 55.48 29.98 27.46
CA ASP A 128 55.71 28.65 28.04
C ASP A 128 54.47 28.10 28.76
N ALA A 129 53.35 28.02 28.03
CA ALA A 129 52.06 27.58 28.50
C ALA A 129 51.41 26.60 27.50
N VAL A 130 50.74 25.59 28.04
CA VAL A 130 49.96 24.58 27.32
C VAL A 130 48.50 24.75 27.71
N TYR A 131 47.66 24.97 26.70
CA TYR A 131 46.21 24.99 26.86
C TYR A 131 45.69 23.56 26.73
N ALA A 132 44.91 23.10 27.70
CA ALA A 132 44.33 21.77 27.69
C ALA A 132 42.84 21.81 28.01
N ILE A 133 42.03 21.12 27.20
CA ILE A 133 40.62 20.84 27.45
C ILE A 133 40.49 19.35 27.71
N VAL A 134 39.84 19.00 28.81
CA VAL A 134 39.58 17.60 29.19
C VAL A 134 38.07 17.41 29.30
N MET A 135 37.57 16.38 28.61
CA MET A 135 36.16 16.02 28.60
C MET A 135 35.99 14.53 28.83
N ARG A 136 34.91 14.12 29.48
CA ARG A 136 34.65 12.70 29.75
C ARG A 136 34.04 12.01 28.52
N GLU A 137 34.58 10.86 28.14
CA GLU A 137 34.14 10.14 26.92
C GLU A 137 32.68 9.65 27.03
N ASP A 138 32.28 9.12 28.17
CA ASP A 138 30.89 8.70 28.47
C ASP A 138 29.89 9.86 28.41
N TYR A 139 30.28 11.08 28.81
CA TYR A 139 29.42 12.27 28.73
C TYR A 139 29.18 12.68 27.27
N ILE A 140 30.23 12.72 26.45
CA ILE A 140 30.11 13.01 25.02
C ILE A 140 29.28 11.93 24.32
N LEU A 141 29.48 10.67 24.70
CA LEU A 141 28.82 9.52 24.08
C LEU A 141 27.49 9.14 24.74
N GLN A 142 27.01 9.87 25.75
CA GLN A 142 25.81 9.49 26.53
C GLN A 142 24.54 9.39 25.68
N ASN A 143 24.47 10.17 24.60
CA ASN A 143 23.35 10.17 23.66
C ASN A 143 23.46 9.10 22.57
N LEU A 144 24.64 8.47 22.41
CA LEU A 144 24.89 7.49 21.36
C LEU A 144 23.97 6.25 21.47
N PRO A 145 23.71 5.67 22.67
CA PRO A 145 22.78 4.54 22.82
C PRO A 145 21.34 4.91 22.43
N PHE A 146 20.93 6.16 22.63
CA PHE A 146 19.62 6.64 22.18
C PHE A 146 19.55 6.65 20.65
N PHE A 147 20.54 7.23 19.97
CA PHE A 147 20.60 7.24 18.51
C PHE A 147 20.66 5.83 17.92
N GLN A 148 21.41 4.91 18.54
CA GLN A 148 21.44 3.50 18.15
C GLN A 148 20.05 2.86 18.25
N LYS A 149 19.31 3.07 19.35
CA LYS A 149 17.94 2.54 19.48
C LYS A 149 16.99 3.13 18.43
N VAL A 150 17.11 4.42 18.13
CA VAL A 150 16.34 5.07 17.06
C VAL A 150 16.64 4.44 15.70
N LEU A 151 17.92 4.26 15.39
CA LEU A 151 18.36 3.70 14.12
C LEU A 151 17.96 2.22 13.94
N TYR A 152 18.12 1.40 14.98
CA TYR A 152 17.88 -0.05 14.89
C TYR A 152 16.42 -0.45 15.08
N TYR A 153 15.63 0.30 15.85
CA TYR A 153 14.26 -0.09 16.17
C TYR A 153 13.23 0.85 15.56
N TRP A 154 13.36 2.16 15.80
CA TRP A 154 12.33 3.12 15.42
C TRP A 154 12.26 3.36 13.90
N ILE A 155 13.40 3.47 13.22
CA ILE A 155 13.42 3.67 11.76
C ILE A 155 12.85 2.44 11.02
N PRO A 156 13.29 1.19 11.29
CA PRO A 156 12.70 0.02 10.64
C PRO A 156 11.22 -0.16 10.96
N LEU A 157 10.80 0.14 12.20
CA LEU A 157 9.38 0.09 12.59
C LEU A 157 8.54 1.08 11.77
N LEU A 158 9.01 2.33 11.61
CA LEU A 158 8.34 3.34 10.80
C LEU A 158 8.25 2.90 9.33
N VAL A 159 9.34 2.39 8.77
CA VAL A 159 9.38 1.90 7.39
C VAL A 159 8.44 0.71 7.20
N ALA A 160 8.42 -0.24 8.13
CA ALA A 160 7.50 -1.39 8.10
C ALA A 160 6.03 -0.94 8.18
N LEU A 161 5.72 0.04 9.03
CA LEU A 161 4.38 0.62 9.13
C LEU A 161 3.95 1.30 7.83
N LEU A 162 4.82 2.12 7.24
CA LEU A 162 4.56 2.78 5.96
C LEU A 162 4.36 1.76 4.83
N LEU A 163 5.18 0.71 4.79
CA LEU A 163 5.04 -0.39 3.82
C LEU A 163 3.71 -1.12 4.00
N MET A 164 3.30 -1.40 5.24
CA MET A 164 2.01 -2.03 5.53
C MET A 164 0.84 -1.18 5.03
N ILE A 165 0.85 0.13 5.32
CA ILE A 165 -0.18 1.06 4.85
C ILE A 165 -0.21 1.11 3.32
N TYR A 166 0.96 1.17 2.67
CA TYR A 166 1.07 1.17 1.21
C TYR A 166 0.50 -0.10 0.57
N LEU A 167 0.79 -1.29 1.14
CA LEU A 167 0.26 -2.55 0.64
C LEU A 167 -1.27 -2.63 0.78
N LEU A 168 -1.84 -2.15 1.89
CA LEU A 168 -3.29 -2.08 2.08
C LEU A 168 -3.96 -1.11 1.10
N PHE A 169 -3.32 0.04 0.84
CA PHE A 169 -3.77 1.00 -0.15
C PHE A 169 -3.77 0.40 -1.56
N LEU A 170 -2.67 -0.26 -1.95
CA LEU A 170 -2.52 -0.92 -3.24
C LEU A 170 -3.52 -2.06 -3.41
N GLN A 171 -3.78 -2.84 -2.36
CA GLN A 171 -4.79 -3.89 -2.37
C GLN A 171 -6.18 -3.33 -2.66
N ARG A 172 -6.54 -2.21 -2.06
CA ARG A 172 -7.87 -1.60 -2.20
C ARG A 172 -8.07 -0.93 -3.55
N ILE A 173 -7.04 -0.27 -4.09
CA ILE A 173 -7.16 0.58 -5.29
C ILE A 173 -6.82 -0.18 -6.58
N MET A 174 -5.96 -1.19 -6.52
CA MET A 174 -5.54 -1.93 -7.73
C MET A 174 -6.06 -3.37 -7.73
N PHE A 175 -5.75 -4.15 -6.69
CA PHE A 175 -6.00 -5.59 -6.74
C PHE A 175 -7.48 -5.96 -6.62
N LYS A 176 -8.23 -5.33 -5.70
CA LYS A 176 -9.65 -5.62 -5.52
C LYS A 176 -10.48 -5.29 -6.79
N PRO A 177 -10.38 -4.08 -7.37
CA PRO A 177 -10.93 -3.75 -8.70
C PRO A 177 -10.63 -4.77 -9.79
N LEU A 178 -9.37 -5.14 -9.93
CA LEU A 178 -8.90 -6.06 -10.95
C LEU A 178 -9.53 -7.44 -10.80
N VAL A 179 -9.56 -7.96 -9.57
CA VAL A 179 -10.16 -9.27 -9.29
C VAL A 179 -11.67 -9.25 -9.51
N ASP A 180 -12.35 -8.17 -9.15
CA ASP A 180 -13.79 -8.03 -9.39
C ASP A 180 -14.11 -8.01 -10.89
N LEU A 181 -13.31 -7.31 -11.71
CA LEU A 181 -13.38 -7.36 -13.18
C LEU A 181 -13.17 -8.77 -13.72
N ILE A 182 -12.12 -9.48 -13.28
CA ILE A 182 -11.84 -10.86 -13.73
C ILE A 182 -13.00 -11.80 -13.37
N ARG A 183 -13.55 -11.67 -12.16
CA ARG A 183 -14.71 -12.46 -11.74
C ARG A 183 -15.95 -12.12 -12.57
N GLY A 184 -16.17 -10.84 -12.88
CA GLY A 184 -17.24 -10.38 -13.76
C GLY A 184 -17.14 -11.01 -15.15
N MET A 185 -15.97 -10.90 -15.79
CA MET A 185 -15.70 -11.50 -17.10
C MET A 185 -15.91 -13.01 -17.11
N ARG A 186 -15.40 -13.73 -16.10
CA ARG A 186 -15.57 -15.19 -16.01
C ARG A 186 -17.05 -15.58 -15.92
N LYS A 187 -17.82 -14.88 -15.09
CA LYS A 187 -19.25 -15.20 -14.91
C LYS A 187 -20.08 -14.82 -16.15
N LEU A 188 -19.75 -13.72 -16.84
CA LEU A 188 -20.35 -13.37 -18.13
C LEU A 188 -20.12 -14.48 -19.16
N GLY A 189 -18.89 -15.01 -19.22
CA GLY A 189 -18.53 -16.16 -20.08
C GLY A 189 -19.28 -17.46 -19.72
N LEU A 190 -19.80 -17.60 -18.50
CA LEU A 190 -20.64 -18.72 -18.09
C LEU A 190 -22.14 -18.48 -18.38
N GLY A 191 -22.49 -17.41 -19.09
CA GLY A 191 -23.87 -17.09 -19.49
C GLY A 191 -24.69 -16.39 -18.40
N ARG A 192 -24.04 -15.86 -17.35
CA ARG A 192 -24.69 -15.01 -16.34
C ARG A 192 -24.56 -13.54 -16.74
N PHE A 193 -25.62 -13.00 -17.33
CA PHE A 193 -25.67 -11.63 -17.86
C PHE A 193 -26.20 -10.59 -16.85
N ASP A 194 -26.68 -11.04 -15.69
CA ASP A 194 -27.25 -10.22 -14.60
C ASP A 194 -26.19 -9.49 -13.76
N ILE A 195 -24.92 -9.63 -14.10
CA ILE A 195 -23.80 -9.14 -13.28
C ILE A 195 -23.50 -7.71 -13.65
N ARG A 196 -23.37 -6.87 -12.62
CA ARG A 196 -22.93 -5.49 -12.76
C ARG A 196 -21.75 -5.24 -11.82
N LEU A 197 -20.71 -4.65 -12.36
CA LEU A 197 -19.53 -4.23 -11.61
C LEU A 197 -19.75 -2.84 -11.01
N PRO A 198 -19.22 -2.58 -9.80
CA PRO A 198 -19.32 -1.28 -9.17
C PRO A 198 -18.47 -0.23 -9.91
N THR A 199 -18.99 1.00 -10.00
CA THR A 199 -18.36 2.14 -10.69
C THR A 199 -17.74 3.16 -9.73
N ASP A 200 -17.68 2.87 -8.43
CA ASP A 200 -17.18 3.75 -7.36
C ASP A 200 -15.65 3.71 -7.17
N GLN A 201 -14.90 3.36 -8.23
CA GLN A 201 -13.47 3.08 -8.16
C GLN A 201 -12.64 4.21 -8.78
N SER A 202 -11.31 4.02 -8.93
CA SER A 202 -10.47 4.97 -9.65
C SER A 202 -11.03 5.23 -11.05
N SER A 203 -10.68 6.38 -11.66
CA SER A 203 -11.19 6.79 -12.97
C SER A 203 -11.09 5.68 -14.03
N GLU A 204 -9.98 4.96 -14.06
CA GLU A 204 -9.69 3.91 -15.02
C GLU A 204 -10.54 2.67 -14.77
N PHE A 205 -10.63 2.20 -13.52
CA PHE A 205 -11.43 1.03 -13.18
C PHE A 205 -12.93 1.30 -13.27
N ALA A 206 -13.36 2.53 -12.97
CA ALA A 206 -14.72 2.97 -13.18
C ALA A 206 -15.09 2.96 -14.67
N PHE A 207 -14.20 3.45 -15.54
CA PHE A 207 -14.36 3.40 -17.00
C PHE A 207 -14.43 1.96 -17.52
N MET A 208 -13.53 1.08 -17.07
CA MET A 208 -13.54 -0.34 -17.43
C MET A 208 -14.82 -1.04 -16.97
N SER A 209 -15.26 -0.79 -15.73
CA SER A 209 -16.47 -1.37 -15.16
C SER A 209 -17.73 -0.89 -15.88
N GLY A 210 -17.81 0.40 -16.21
CA GLY A 210 -18.89 0.95 -17.04
C GLY A 210 -18.94 0.32 -18.42
N THR A 211 -17.80 0.18 -19.08
CA THR A 211 -17.70 -0.48 -20.39
C THR A 211 -18.12 -1.95 -20.32
N PHE A 212 -17.67 -2.68 -19.30
CA PHE A 212 -18.09 -4.06 -19.05
C PHE A 212 -19.61 -4.18 -18.85
N ASN A 213 -20.21 -3.31 -18.04
CA ASN A 213 -21.64 -3.32 -17.78
C ASN A 213 -22.46 -3.06 -19.05
N ASN A 214 -22.04 -2.10 -19.88
CA ASN A 214 -22.67 -1.83 -21.17
C ASN A 214 -22.58 -3.02 -22.12
N MET A 215 -21.44 -3.72 -22.18
CA MET A 215 -21.31 -4.93 -22.98
C MET A 215 -22.22 -6.06 -22.46
N ALA A 216 -22.29 -6.25 -21.14
CA ALA A 216 -23.16 -7.26 -20.54
C ALA A 216 -24.64 -7.02 -20.88
N GLU A 217 -25.09 -5.77 -20.83
CA GLU A 217 -26.45 -5.37 -21.22
C GLU A 217 -26.73 -5.61 -22.71
N GLN A 218 -25.80 -5.26 -23.59
CA GLN A 218 -25.94 -5.51 -25.03
C GLN A 218 -26.07 -7.01 -25.34
N ILE A 219 -25.28 -7.86 -24.68
CA ILE A 219 -25.35 -9.31 -24.88
C ILE A 219 -26.67 -9.87 -24.33
N GLU A 220 -27.12 -9.38 -23.17
CA GLU A 220 -28.41 -9.75 -22.60
C GLU A 220 -29.56 -9.43 -23.56
N LYS A 221 -29.56 -8.20 -24.11
CA LYS A 221 -30.54 -7.77 -25.10
C LYS A 221 -30.49 -8.62 -26.37
N LEU A 222 -29.31 -8.85 -26.92
CA LEU A 222 -29.13 -9.68 -28.12
C LEU A 222 -29.68 -11.10 -27.90
N LYS A 223 -29.48 -11.68 -26.71
CA LYS A 223 -30.03 -13.00 -26.36
C LYS A 223 -31.56 -12.99 -26.36
N ILE A 224 -32.18 -11.95 -25.80
CA ILE A 224 -33.64 -11.81 -25.78
C ILE A 224 -34.17 -11.69 -27.22
N ASP A 225 -33.55 -10.81 -28.03
CA ASP A 225 -33.95 -10.58 -29.42
C ASP A 225 -33.87 -11.87 -30.26
N VAL A 226 -32.78 -12.63 -30.13
CA VAL A 226 -32.61 -13.94 -30.81
C VAL A 226 -33.67 -14.94 -30.35
N TYR A 227 -33.99 -14.98 -29.05
CA TYR A 227 -35.01 -15.87 -28.52
C TYR A 227 -36.41 -15.53 -29.03
N GLU A 228 -36.77 -14.24 -29.06
CA GLU A 228 -38.04 -13.78 -29.61
C GLU A 228 -38.16 -14.11 -31.10
N GLU A 229 -37.08 -13.95 -31.86
CA GLU A 229 -37.06 -14.27 -33.28
C GLU A 229 -37.24 -15.78 -33.53
N GLN A 230 -36.54 -16.64 -32.76
CA GLN A 230 -36.75 -18.08 -32.82
C GLN A 230 -38.20 -18.48 -32.50
N LEU A 231 -38.82 -17.82 -31.52
CA LEU A 231 -40.22 -18.06 -31.18
C LEU A 231 -41.16 -17.65 -32.32
N ARG A 232 -40.88 -16.54 -33.01
CA ARG A 232 -41.65 -16.12 -34.20
C ARG A 232 -41.51 -17.11 -35.34
N VAL A 233 -40.29 -17.60 -35.60
CA VAL A 233 -40.04 -18.62 -36.63
C VAL A 233 -40.80 -19.90 -36.30
N GLN A 234 -40.73 -20.43 -35.08
CA GLN A 234 -41.49 -21.62 -34.69
C GLN A 234 -43.01 -21.45 -34.86
N LYS A 235 -43.56 -20.27 -34.49
CA LYS A 235 -44.98 -19.98 -34.71
C LYS A 235 -45.34 -19.94 -36.19
N ALA A 236 -44.47 -19.37 -37.03
CA ALA A 236 -44.67 -19.32 -38.47
C ALA A 236 -44.61 -20.73 -39.10
N GLU A 237 -43.64 -21.56 -38.71
CA GLU A 237 -43.53 -22.96 -39.15
C GLU A 237 -44.74 -23.78 -38.73
N TYR A 238 -45.18 -23.64 -37.48
CA TYR A 238 -46.39 -24.30 -36.98
C TYR A 238 -47.62 -23.91 -37.81
N LYS A 239 -47.79 -22.61 -38.09
CA LYS A 239 -48.89 -22.11 -38.93
C LYS A 239 -48.78 -22.63 -40.37
N HIS A 240 -47.58 -22.71 -40.92
CA HIS A 240 -47.34 -23.26 -42.26
C HIS A 240 -47.72 -24.76 -42.34
N LEU A 241 -47.30 -25.55 -41.36
CA LEU A 241 -47.68 -26.96 -41.23
C LEU A 241 -49.20 -27.14 -41.13
N GLN A 242 -49.89 -26.32 -40.33
CA GLN A 242 -51.36 -26.34 -40.26
C GLN A 242 -52.00 -26.07 -41.62
N VAL A 243 -51.48 -25.11 -42.39
CA VAL A 243 -52.02 -24.78 -43.73
C VAL A 243 -51.82 -25.94 -44.72
N GLN A 244 -50.71 -26.68 -44.66
CA GLN A 244 -50.49 -27.83 -45.56
C GLN A 244 -51.40 -29.03 -45.27
N ILE A 245 -51.72 -29.28 -44.00
CA ILE A 245 -52.57 -30.41 -43.61
C ILE A 245 -54.00 -30.23 -44.15
N ASN A 246 -54.52 -29.00 -44.17
CA ASN A 246 -55.91 -28.70 -44.50
C ASN A 246 -56.35 -29.13 -45.93
N PRO A 247 -55.65 -28.75 -47.03
CA PRO A 247 -56.06 -29.15 -48.38
C PRO A 247 -55.98 -30.65 -48.63
N HIS A 248 -54.92 -31.30 -48.14
CA HIS A 248 -54.73 -32.75 -48.35
C HIS A 248 -55.74 -33.57 -47.55
N PHE A 249 -56.05 -33.17 -46.32
CA PHE A 249 -57.11 -33.82 -45.54
C PHE A 249 -58.48 -33.67 -46.21
N TYR A 250 -58.78 -32.48 -46.75
CA TYR A 250 -60.03 -32.22 -47.48
C TYR A 250 -60.17 -33.12 -48.71
N MET A 251 -59.14 -33.17 -49.57
CA MET A 251 -59.15 -33.98 -50.78
C MET A 251 -59.27 -35.48 -50.48
N ASN A 252 -58.55 -35.97 -49.47
CA ASN A 252 -58.65 -37.37 -49.05
C ASN A 252 -60.05 -37.71 -48.52
N SER A 253 -60.64 -36.81 -47.75
CA SER A 253 -61.97 -37.00 -47.19
C SER A 253 -63.05 -37.06 -48.27
N LEU A 254 -62.98 -36.18 -49.27
CA LEU A 254 -63.88 -36.21 -50.43
C LEU A 254 -63.70 -37.48 -51.27
N ASN A 255 -62.48 -37.97 -51.46
CA ASN A 255 -62.21 -39.23 -52.14
C ASN A 255 -62.83 -40.43 -51.40
N ILE A 256 -62.81 -40.45 -50.07
CA ILE A 256 -63.47 -41.51 -49.29
C ILE A 256 -64.99 -41.44 -49.46
N VAL A 257 -65.58 -40.23 -49.40
CA VAL A 257 -67.01 -40.02 -49.65
C VAL A 257 -67.40 -40.52 -51.05
N TYR A 258 -66.63 -40.17 -52.08
CA TYR A 258 -66.85 -40.61 -53.46
C TYR A 258 -66.82 -42.15 -53.58
N ASN A 259 -65.82 -42.80 -52.97
CA ASN A 259 -65.70 -44.26 -53.00
C ASN A 259 -66.85 -44.97 -52.27
N LEU A 260 -67.30 -44.44 -51.13
CA LEU A 260 -68.45 -44.99 -50.40
C LEU A 260 -69.75 -44.85 -51.20
N ALA A 261 -69.93 -43.73 -51.90
CA ALA A 261 -71.07 -43.53 -52.80
C ALA A 261 -71.03 -44.51 -53.99
N ALA A 262 -69.84 -44.74 -54.57
CA ALA A 262 -69.66 -45.73 -55.64
C ALA A 262 -69.99 -47.17 -55.19
N LEU A 263 -69.70 -47.50 -53.92
CA LEU A 263 -70.07 -48.78 -53.29
C LEU A 263 -71.53 -48.85 -52.81
N LYS A 264 -72.32 -47.79 -53.03
CA LYS A 264 -73.72 -47.63 -52.58
C LYS A 264 -73.92 -47.73 -51.06
N ASP A 265 -72.88 -47.48 -50.27
CA ASP A 265 -72.98 -47.40 -48.79
C ASP A 265 -73.41 -45.99 -48.35
N TYR A 266 -74.68 -45.68 -48.60
CA TYR A 266 -75.24 -44.35 -48.34
C TYR A 266 -75.27 -44.00 -46.85
N LYS A 267 -75.33 -45.00 -45.96
CA LYS A 267 -75.33 -44.78 -44.49
C LYS A 267 -73.96 -44.26 -44.02
N SER A 268 -72.87 -44.84 -44.52
CA SER A 268 -71.51 -44.37 -44.23
C SER A 268 -71.21 -43.03 -44.90
N VAL A 269 -71.74 -42.77 -46.10
CA VAL A 269 -71.64 -41.45 -46.77
C VAL A 269 -72.26 -40.35 -45.89
N GLN A 270 -73.47 -40.57 -45.38
CA GLN A 270 -74.17 -39.59 -44.55
C GLN A 270 -73.42 -39.32 -43.23
N LYS A 271 -72.92 -40.38 -42.58
CA LYS A 271 -72.16 -40.26 -41.32
C LYS A 271 -70.82 -39.53 -41.53
N LEU A 272 -70.07 -39.88 -42.56
CA LEU A 272 -68.78 -39.25 -42.88
C LEU A 272 -68.95 -37.77 -43.28
N SER A 273 -69.99 -37.46 -44.06
CA SER A 273 -70.30 -36.09 -44.48
C SER A 273 -70.66 -35.20 -43.28
N LEU A 274 -71.37 -35.75 -42.29
CA LEU A 274 -71.68 -35.03 -41.05
C LEU A 274 -70.41 -34.73 -40.23
N HIS A 275 -69.55 -35.74 -40.03
CA HIS A 275 -68.26 -35.54 -39.33
C HIS A 275 -67.36 -34.55 -40.06
N LEU A 276 -67.37 -34.54 -41.40
CA LEU A 276 -66.66 -33.54 -42.19
C LEU A 276 -67.23 -32.14 -42.03
N ALA A 277 -68.56 -31.99 -42.07
CA ALA A 277 -69.21 -30.70 -41.86
C ALA A 277 -68.89 -30.12 -40.48
N ASP A 278 -68.91 -30.94 -39.43
CA ASP A 278 -68.57 -30.52 -38.07
C ASP A 278 -67.06 -30.21 -37.92
N TYR A 279 -66.20 -30.98 -38.57
CA TYR A 279 -64.76 -30.72 -38.64
C TYR A 279 -64.45 -29.36 -39.32
N PHE A 280 -65.07 -29.08 -40.48
CA PHE A 280 -64.89 -27.79 -41.16
C PHE A 280 -65.50 -26.62 -40.41
N ARG A 281 -66.65 -26.82 -39.75
CA ARG A 281 -67.28 -25.80 -38.92
C ARG A 281 -66.33 -25.36 -37.79
N PHE A 282 -65.65 -26.31 -37.15
CA PHE A 282 -64.64 -26.00 -36.13
C PHE A 282 -63.43 -25.26 -36.72
N LEU A 283 -62.89 -25.72 -37.86
CA LEU A 283 -61.76 -25.07 -38.54
C LEU A 283 -62.08 -23.61 -38.92
N MET A 284 -63.27 -23.33 -39.44
CA MET A 284 -63.70 -21.96 -39.76
C MET A 284 -63.94 -21.10 -38.51
N GLN A 285 -64.36 -21.69 -37.40
CA GLN A 285 -64.59 -20.98 -36.13
C GLN A 285 -63.30 -20.73 -35.33
N SER A 286 -62.23 -21.48 -35.61
CA SER A 286 -60.92 -21.45 -34.93
C SER A 286 -60.10 -20.17 -35.17
N HIS A 287 -60.68 -19.09 -35.69
CA HIS A 287 -59.99 -17.78 -35.80
C HIS A 287 -59.81 -17.06 -34.44
N ARG A 288 -60.24 -17.68 -33.33
CA ARG A 288 -60.12 -17.14 -31.98
C ARG A 288 -58.84 -17.64 -31.31
N GLN A 289 -58.09 -16.75 -30.66
CA GLN A 289 -56.81 -17.07 -30.00
C GLN A 289 -56.92 -18.04 -28.81
N THR A 290 -58.14 -18.30 -28.33
CA THR A 290 -58.42 -19.19 -27.19
C THR A 290 -59.68 -20.01 -27.48
N VAL A 291 -59.57 -21.34 -27.35
CA VAL A 291 -60.65 -22.32 -27.51
C VAL A 291 -60.74 -23.15 -26.23
N ARG A 292 -61.94 -23.61 -25.85
CA ARG A 292 -62.09 -24.47 -24.68
C ARG A 292 -61.54 -25.86 -24.98
N LEU A 293 -60.84 -26.46 -24.01
CA LEU A 293 -60.25 -27.79 -24.15
C LEU A 293 -61.28 -28.88 -24.52
N GLU A 294 -62.53 -28.75 -24.03
CA GLU A 294 -63.63 -29.67 -24.36
C GLU A 294 -64.00 -29.68 -25.85
N ASP A 295 -63.98 -28.51 -26.50
CA ASP A 295 -64.32 -28.36 -27.91
C ASP A 295 -63.18 -28.88 -28.80
N GLU A 296 -61.94 -28.68 -28.36
CA GLU A 296 -60.74 -29.17 -29.03
C GLU A 296 -60.63 -30.70 -28.99
N LEU A 297 -60.91 -31.32 -27.84
CA LEU A 297 -60.97 -32.78 -27.70
C LEU A 297 -62.08 -33.39 -28.58
N ARG A 298 -63.24 -32.73 -28.67
CA ARG A 298 -64.33 -33.15 -29.56
C ARG A 298 -63.93 -33.07 -31.02
N HIS A 299 -63.22 -32.02 -31.41
CA HIS A 299 -62.68 -31.86 -32.76
C HIS A 299 -61.65 -32.95 -33.12
N ILE A 300 -60.72 -33.26 -32.21
CA ILE A 300 -59.78 -34.38 -32.37
C ILE A 300 -60.53 -35.70 -32.53
N GLY A 301 -61.63 -35.90 -31.79
CA GLY A 301 -62.51 -37.06 -31.94
C GLY A 301 -63.11 -37.18 -33.34
N HIS A 302 -63.65 -36.10 -33.91
CA HIS A 302 -64.15 -36.08 -35.28
C HIS A 302 -63.05 -36.36 -36.32
N TYR A 303 -61.87 -35.78 -36.13
CA TYR A 303 -60.70 -36.03 -36.98
C TYR A 303 -60.29 -37.52 -36.96
N LEU A 304 -60.23 -38.13 -35.77
CA LEU A 304 -59.90 -39.55 -35.61
C LEU A 304 -60.95 -40.45 -36.25
N GLU A 305 -62.25 -40.14 -36.14
CA GLU A 305 -63.33 -40.90 -36.79
C GLU A 305 -63.25 -40.82 -38.32
N ILE A 306 -62.91 -39.65 -38.89
CA ILE A 306 -62.66 -39.50 -40.33
C ILE A 306 -61.43 -40.33 -40.75
N GLN A 307 -60.38 -40.38 -39.92
CA GLN A 307 -59.16 -41.14 -40.21
C GLN A 307 -59.31 -42.67 -40.00
N LYS A 308 -60.23 -43.11 -39.12
CA LYS A 308 -60.45 -44.53 -38.76
C LYS A 308 -61.19 -45.35 -39.81
N ASN A 309 -61.67 -44.75 -40.90
CA ASN A 309 -62.50 -45.47 -41.87
C ASN A 309 -61.73 -46.64 -42.55
N PRO A 310 -62.27 -47.89 -42.51
CA PRO A 310 -61.59 -49.11 -43.00
C PRO A 310 -61.09 -49.10 -44.45
N LEU A 311 -61.60 -48.23 -45.31
CA LEU A 311 -61.24 -48.19 -46.74
C LEU A 311 -59.77 -47.81 -46.99
N ARG A 312 -59.09 -47.15 -46.04
CA ARG A 312 -57.65 -46.85 -46.16
C ARG A 312 -56.78 -48.12 -46.11
N GLY A 313 -57.24 -49.16 -45.40
CA GLY A 313 -56.60 -50.49 -45.39
C GLY A 313 -56.83 -51.28 -46.69
N GLN A 314 -57.98 -51.09 -47.35
CA GLN A 314 -58.32 -51.80 -48.58
C GLN A 314 -57.71 -51.17 -49.85
N ALA A 315 -57.49 -49.85 -49.88
CA ALA A 315 -56.82 -49.17 -50.99
C ALA A 315 -55.33 -49.59 -51.12
N ARG A 316 -54.65 -49.85 -50.00
CA ARG A 316 -53.27 -50.36 -49.98
C ARG A 316 -53.17 -51.79 -50.57
N LEU A 317 -54.22 -52.60 -50.39
CA LEU A 317 -54.30 -53.97 -50.93
C LEU A 317 -54.60 -54.00 -52.44
N ARG A 318 -55.25 -52.98 -53.01
CA ARG A 318 -55.48 -52.89 -54.47
C ARG A 318 -54.23 -52.44 -55.23
N HIS A 319 -53.42 -51.54 -54.68
CA HIS A 319 -52.13 -51.18 -55.30
C HIS A 319 -51.10 -52.31 -55.25
N ALA A 320 -51.06 -53.11 -54.17
CA ALA A 320 -50.21 -54.30 -54.10
C ALA A 320 -50.61 -55.39 -55.12
N ARG A 321 -51.91 -55.52 -55.45
CA ARG A 321 -52.38 -56.45 -56.49
C ARG A 321 -52.15 -55.94 -57.92
N ALA A 322 -52.18 -54.63 -58.16
CA ALA A 322 -51.90 -54.06 -59.48
C ALA A 322 -50.40 -54.08 -59.85
N ALA A 323 -49.51 -53.91 -58.86
CA ALA A 323 -48.06 -54.01 -59.10
C ALA A 323 -47.57 -55.46 -59.30
N GLY A 324 -48.30 -56.45 -58.78
CA GLY A 324 -47.99 -57.88 -59.00
C GLY A 324 -48.51 -58.47 -60.32
N ALA A 325 -49.26 -57.71 -61.12
CA ALA A 325 -49.85 -58.16 -62.39
C ALA A 325 -49.17 -57.59 -63.65
N SER A 326 -48.01 -56.93 -63.49
CA SER A 326 -47.18 -56.41 -64.60
C SER A 326 -45.89 -57.20 -64.80
N TRP A 327 -45.70 -58.31 -64.09
CA TRP A 327 -44.58 -59.25 -64.25
C TRP A 327 -45.06 -60.70 -64.19
N LEU A 328 -46.01 -61.02 -65.07
CA LEU A 328 -46.33 -62.34 -65.64
C LEU A 328 -47.05 -62.05 -66.96
#